data_AF-A0A7L2WVU7-F1
#
_entry.id   AF-A0A7L2WVU7-F1
#
_cell.length_a   1.000
_cell.length_b   1.000
_cell.length_c   1.000
_cell.angle_alpha   90.00
_cell.angle_beta   90.00
_cell.angle_gamma   90.00
#
_symmetry.space_group_name_H-M   'P 1'
#
loop_
_entity.id
_entity.type
_entity.pdbx_description
1 polymer ?
#
loop_
_entity_poly.entity_id
_entity_poly.type
_entity_poly.pdbx_seq_one_letter_code
_entity_poly.pdbx_strand_id
1 'polypeptide(L)'
;ELKLPSYKGQSPQLHLRRYFADLIAIVSNRFRLCPAARHLAVYLLDLFMDRYDISIQQLHVVALSCLLLASKFEEKEDSVPKLEQLNSLGCMTNMNLVLTKQNLLHMELLLLETFQWNLCLPTAAHFIDYYLSIAVHETDLHDGWPMVCLEKTKLYMAKYADYFLEVSLQDHAFLNYAPSLVATACVASSRIILRLSPTWPTRLHHLTAYSWDFLAPCIERLLM
;
A
#
# COMPACT_ATOMS: atom_id res chain seq x y z
N GLU A 1 17.56 -1.19 -3.48
CA GLU A 1 16.53 -1.81 -2.63
C GLU A 1 16.82 -3.29 -2.42
N LEU A 2 16.19 -3.94 -1.44
CA LEU A 2 16.24 -5.39 -1.25
C LEU A 2 15.67 -6.10 -2.48
N LYS A 3 16.20 -7.30 -2.80
CA LYS A 3 15.63 -8.14 -3.86
C LYS A 3 14.32 -8.74 -3.35
N LEU A 4 13.20 -8.22 -3.85
CA LEU A 4 11.86 -8.67 -3.48
C LEU A 4 11.48 -10.00 -4.15
N PRO A 5 10.51 -10.74 -3.58
CA PRO A 5 9.92 -11.89 -4.24
C PRO A 5 9.39 -11.54 -5.64
N SER A 6 9.63 -12.42 -6.60
CA SER A 6 9.08 -12.25 -7.95
C SER A 6 7.57 -12.44 -7.94
N TYR A 7 6.85 -11.52 -8.57
CA TYR A 7 5.41 -11.61 -8.84
C TYR A 7 5.20 -11.83 -10.34
N LYS A 8 4.37 -12.82 -10.71
CA LYS A 8 4.11 -13.18 -12.12
C LYS A 8 2.78 -12.64 -12.63
N GLY A 9 1.82 -12.39 -11.73
CA GLY A 9 0.49 -11.91 -12.10
C GLY A 9 -0.31 -12.92 -12.91
N GLN A 10 -0.12 -14.22 -12.65
CA GLN A 10 -0.75 -15.31 -13.40
C GLN A 10 -1.80 -16.08 -12.60
N SER A 11 -2.14 -15.59 -11.40
CA SER A 11 -3.15 -16.18 -10.52
C SER A 11 -4.51 -16.32 -11.22
N PRO A 12 -5.18 -17.50 -11.15
CA PRO A 12 -6.55 -17.64 -11.66
C PRO A 12 -7.57 -16.77 -10.88
N GLN A 13 -7.25 -16.38 -9.64
CA GLN A 13 -8.07 -15.51 -8.79
C GLN A 13 -7.85 -14.02 -9.07
N LEU A 14 -6.97 -13.63 -9.99
CA LEU A 14 -6.57 -12.22 -10.16
C LEU A 14 -7.76 -11.28 -10.44
N HIS A 15 -8.82 -11.78 -11.09
CA HIS A 15 -10.05 -11.03 -11.32
C HIS A 15 -10.80 -10.61 -10.04
N LEU A 16 -10.57 -11.30 -8.91
CA LEU A 16 -11.15 -10.99 -7.60
C LEU A 16 -10.26 -10.08 -6.76
N ARG A 17 -9.01 -9.86 -7.18
CA ARG A 17 -7.98 -9.19 -6.38
C ARG A 17 -8.40 -7.80 -5.93
N ARG A 18 -9.05 -7.01 -6.79
CA ARG A 18 -9.56 -5.67 -6.45
C ARG A 18 -10.56 -5.70 -5.30
N TYR A 19 -11.50 -6.65 -5.33
CA TYR A 19 -12.47 -6.84 -4.25
C TYR A 19 -11.78 -7.13 -2.91
N PHE A 20 -10.74 -7.97 -2.91
CA PHE A 20 -10.02 -8.28 -1.66
C PHE A 20 -9.10 -7.15 -1.19
N ALA A 21 -8.51 -6.38 -2.11
CA ALA A 21 -7.79 -5.16 -1.75
C ALA A 21 -8.74 -4.14 -1.08
N ASP A 22 -9.95 -3.98 -1.61
CA ASP A 22 -11.00 -3.14 -1.02
C ASP A 22 -11.45 -3.66 0.35
N LEU A 23 -11.65 -4.97 0.48
CA LEU A 23 -11.97 -5.59 1.77
C LEU A 23 -10.88 -5.28 2.82
N ILE A 24 -9.61 -5.47 2.45
CA ILE A 24 -8.47 -5.14 3.31
C ILE A 24 -8.47 -3.66 3.68
N ALA A 25 -8.70 -2.76 2.72
CA ALA A 25 -8.75 -1.33 2.96
C ALA A 25 -9.89 -0.94 3.91
N ILE A 26 -11.09 -1.50 3.73
CA ILE A 26 -12.26 -1.26 4.59
C ILE A 26 -11.96 -1.69 6.04
N VAL A 27 -11.45 -2.91 6.22
CA VAL A 27 -11.15 -3.46 7.55
C VAL A 27 -10.01 -2.67 8.20
N SER A 28 -8.94 -2.39 7.45
CA SER A 28 -7.81 -1.57 7.88
C SER A 28 -8.25 -0.18 8.35
N ASN A 29 -9.09 0.52 7.57
CA ASN A 29 -9.60 1.84 7.91
C ASN A 29 -10.50 1.82 9.14
N ARG A 30 -11.30 0.76 9.32
CA ARG A 30 -12.14 0.59 10.51
C ARG A 30 -11.31 0.48 11.80
N PHE A 31 -10.17 -0.19 11.73
CA PHE A 31 -9.23 -0.31 12.85
C PHE A 31 -8.16 0.78 12.89
N ARG A 32 -8.15 1.70 11.92
CA ARG A 32 -7.17 2.78 11.77
C ARG A 32 -5.72 2.27 11.72
N LEU A 33 -5.52 1.15 11.02
CA LEU A 33 -4.18 0.61 10.80
C LEU A 33 -3.37 1.54 9.88
N CYS A 34 -2.06 1.54 10.08
CA CYS A 34 -1.11 2.33 9.33
C CYS A 34 -1.07 1.89 7.85
N PRO A 35 -0.66 2.79 6.94
CA PRO A 35 -0.51 2.44 5.53
C PRO A 35 0.46 1.28 5.29
N ALA A 36 1.55 1.18 6.06
CA ALA A 36 2.51 0.09 5.93
C ALA A 36 1.86 -1.29 6.14
N ALA A 37 1.06 -1.45 7.20
CA ALA A 37 0.30 -2.68 7.47
C ALA A 37 -0.67 -3.02 6.32
N ARG A 38 -1.42 -2.04 5.82
CA ARG A 38 -2.36 -2.23 4.71
C ARG A 38 -1.65 -2.66 3.44
N HIS A 39 -0.57 -1.96 3.08
CA HIS A 39 0.20 -2.25 1.88
C HIS A 39 0.87 -3.62 1.96
N LEU A 40 1.45 -3.97 3.12
CA LEU A 40 2.06 -5.27 3.34
C LEU A 40 1.02 -6.38 3.24
N ALA A 41 -0.17 -6.19 3.83
CA ALA A 41 -1.26 -7.17 3.75
C ALA A 41 -1.67 -7.49 2.30
N VAL A 42 -1.85 -6.45 1.48
CA VAL A 42 -2.19 -6.61 0.05
C VAL A 42 -1.04 -7.28 -0.70
N TYR A 43 0.22 -6.92 -0.40
CA TYR A 43 1.39 -7.53 -1.03
C TYR A 43 1.51 -9.03 -0.71
N LEU A 44 1.30 -9.41 0.56
CA LEU A 44 1.26 -10.81 0.99
C LEU A 44 0.14 -11.57 0.27
N LEU A 45 -1.05 -10.98 0.16
CA LEU A 45 -2.18 -11.57 -0.57
C LEU A 45 -1.84 -11.80 -2.04
N ASP A 46 -1.29 -10.80 -2.74
CA ASP A 46 -0.94 -10.88 -4.16
C ASP A 46 0.10 -11.98 -4.41
N LEU A 47 1.14 -12.06 -3.59
CA LEU A 47 2.16 -13.11 -3.70
C LEU A 47 1.63 -14.51 -3.38
N PHE A 48 0.69 -14.61 -2.44
CA PHE A 48 0.07 -15.88 -2.07
C PHE A 48 -0.85 -16.38 -3.20
N MET A 49 -1.70 -15.52 -3.76
CA MET A 49 -2.55 -15.84 -4.92
C MET A 49 -1.74 -16.24 -6.16
N ASP A 50 -0.55 -15.68 -6.35
CA ASP A 50 0.33 -16.02 -7.48
C ASP A 50 0.95 -17.42 -7.38
N ARG A 51 0.92 -18.03 -6.18
CA ARG A 51 1.50 -19.36 -5.91
C ARG A 51 0.45 -20.47 -5.76
N TYR A 52 -0.78 -20.14 -5.40
CA TYR A 52 -1.80 -21.12 -5.03
C TYR A 52 -3.13 -20.86 -5.76
N ASP A 53 -3.80 -21.96 -6.11
CA ASP A 53 -5.19 -21.94 -6.55
C ASP A 53 -6.11 -22.06 -5.33
N ILE A 54 -6.82 -20.97 -5.01
CA ILE A 54 -7.58 -20.75 -3.80
C ILE A 54 -9.06 -20.53 -4.16
N SER A 55 -9.95 -21.19 -3.43
CA SER A 55 -11.40 -20.95 -3.54
C SER A 55 -11.80 -19.58 -2.97
N ILE A 56 -12.86 -18.97 -3.49
CA ILE A 56 -13.35 -17.66 -3.02
C ILE A 56 -13.60 -17.64 -1.50
N GLN A 57 -14.18 -18.72 -0.96
CA GLN A 57 -14.45 -18.83 0.48
C GLN A 57 -13.16 -18.79 1.31
N GLN A 58 -12.13 -19.53 0.88
CA GLN A 58 -10.82 -19.51 1.55
C GLN A 58 -10.12 -18.17 1.35
N LEU A 59 -10.29 -17.50 0.21
CA LEU A 59 -9.62 -16.25 -0.10
C LEU A 59 -9.99 -15.11 0.86
N HIS A 60 -11.21 -15.11 1.40
CA HIS A 60 -11.58 -14.19 2.48
C HIS A 60 -10.77 -14.41 3.77
N VAL A 61 -10.59 -15.68 4.13
CA VAL A 61 -9.78 -16.05 5.31
C VAL A 61 -8.32 -15.69 5.07
N VAL A 62 -7.79 -15.96 3.87
CA VAL A 62 -6.43 -15.56 3.45
C VAL A 62 -6.25 -14.06 3.57
N ALA A 63 -7.12 -13.25 2.97
CA ALA A 63 -7.02 -11.79 2.97
C ALA A 63 -7.01 -11.19 4.39
N LEU A 64 -7.91 -11.67 5.26
CA LEU A 64 -7.97 -11.23 6.65
C LEU A 64 -6.79 -11.73 7.48
N SER A 65 -6.26 -12.92 7.17
CA SER A 65 -5.04 -13.44 7.80
C SER A 65 -3.79 -12.66 7.36
N CYS A 66 -3.68 -12.28 6.08
CA CYS A 66 -2.63 -11.38 5.59
C CYS A 66 -2.69 -10.04 6.31
N LEU A 67 -3.89 -9.47 6.49
CA LEU A 67 -4.06 -8.22 7.23
C LEU A 67 -3.66 -8.36 8.70
N LEU A 68 -4.09 -9.43 9.37
CA LEU A 68 -3.72 -9.65 10.77
C LEU A 68 -2.21 -9.85 10.94
N LEU A 69 -1.60 -10.63 10.05
CA LEU A 69 -0.17 -10.90 10.07
C LEU A 69 0.65 -9.63 9.82
N ALA A 70 0.27 -8.83 8.81
CA ALA A 70 0.87 -7.53 8.56
C ALA A 70 0.66 -6.56 9.73
N SER A 71 -0.53 -6.56 10.35
CA SER A 71 -0.78 -5.73 11.55
C SER A 71 0.14 -6.13 12.69
N LYS A 72 0.30 -7.43 12.97
CA LYS A 72 1.22 -7.91 14.03
C LYS A 72 2.67 -7.51 13.76
N PHE A 73 3.05 -7.30 12.50
CA PHE A 73 4.40 -6.94 12.11
C PHE A 73 4.65 -5.43 12.17
N GLU A 74 3.70 -4.62 11.71
CA GLU A 74 3.86 -3.16 11.55
C GLU A 74 3.29 -2.34 12.71
N GLU A 75 2.30 -2.87 13.43
CA GLU A 75 1.57 -2.13 14.47
C GLU A 75 2.11 -2.36 15.87
N LYS A 76 1.74 -1.45 16.76
CA LYS A 76 1.81 -1.71 18.21
C LYS A 76 0.77 -2.78 18.57
N GLU A 77 1.09 -3.61 19.56
CA GLU A 77 0.23 -4.72 20.00
C GLU A 77 -1.22 -4.31 20.28
N ASP A 78 -1.44 -3.15 20.92
CA ASP A 78 -2.77 -2.64 21.26
C ASP A 78 -3.62 -2.25 20.04
N SER A 79 -2.98 -1.96 18.90
CA SER A 79 -3.66 -1.61 17.64
C SER A 79 -4.04 -2.86 16.83
N VAL A 80 -3.48 -4.02 17.14
CA VAL A 80 -3.71 -5.25 16.36
C VAL A 80 -5.15 -5.74 16.58
N PRO A 81 -5.95 -5.92 15.50
CA PRO A 81 -7.34 -6.34 15.63
C PRO A 81 -7.46 -7.74 16.25
N LYS A 82 -8.31 -7.88 17.26
CA LYS A 82 -8.62 -9.19 17.87
C LYS A 82 -9.66 -9.94 17.05
N LEU A 83 -9.65 -11.27 17.14
CA LEU A 83 -10.58 -12.15 16.43
C LEU A 83 -12.06 -11.77 16.66
N GLU A 84 -12.43 -11.49 17.91
CA GLU A 84 -13.80 -11.10 18.28
C GLU A 84 -14.21 -9.79 17.61
N GLN A 85 -13.29 -8.82 17.53
CA GLN A 85 -13.53 -7.54 16.86
C GLN A 85 -13.70 -7.72 15.36
N LEU A 86 -12.87 -8.56 14.72
CA LEU A 86 -13.00 -8.90 13.31
C LEU A 86 -14.36 -9.52 13.02
N ASN A 87 -14.77 -10.55 13.77
CA ASN A 87 -16.07 -11.20 13.60
C ASN A 87 -17.27 -10.28 13.85
N SER A 88 -17.11 -9.21 14.65
CA SER A 88 -18.17 -8.24 14.90
C SER A 88 -18.41 -7.25 13.75
N LEU A 89 -17.54 -7.23 12.73
CA LEU A 89 -17.66 -6.28 11.62
C LEU A 89 -18.86 -6.62 10.74
N GLY A 90 -19.64 -5.59 10.38
CA GLY A 90 -20.83 -5.77 9.52
C GLY A 90 -20.51 -6.35 8.14
N CYS A 91 -19.30 -6.12 7.60
CA CYS A 91 -18.88 -6.76 6.35
C CYS A 91 -18.77 -8.29 6.50
N MET A 92 -18.32 -8.79 7.65
CA MET A 92 -18.23 -10.24 7.93
C MET A 92 -19.61 -10.88 7.94
N THR A 93 -20.57 -10.22 8.60
CA THR A 93 -21.98 -10.65 8.61
C THR A 93 -22.57 -10.66 7.20
N ASN A 94 -22.33 -9.61 6.40
CA ASN A 94 -22.84 -9.54 5.01
C ASN A 94 -22.26 -10.65 4.11
N MET A 95 -21.03 -11.09 4.38
CA MET A 95 -20.37 -12.18 3.67
C MET A 95 -20.73 -13.57 4.24
N ASN A 96 -21.54 -13.63 5.31
CA ASN A 96 -21.81 -14.85 6.10
C ASN A 96 -20.51 -15.57 6.53
N LEU A 97 -19.48 -14.79 6.86
CA LEU A 97 -18.15 -15.29 7.22
C LEU A 97 -17.93 -15.23 8.73
N VAL A 98 -17.59 -16.38 9.31
CA VAL A 98 -17.19 -16.47 10.73
C VAL A 98 -15.78 -17.04 10.79
N LEU A 99 -14.85 -16.25 11.32
CA LEU A 99 -13.48 -16.68 11.56
C LEU A 99 -13.41 -17.46 12.87
N THR A 100 -12.81 -18.65 12.82
CA THR A 100 -12.47 -19.41 14.02
C THR A 100 -10.99 -19.22 14.33
N LYS A 101 -10.64 -19.29 15.63
CA LYS A 101 -9.25 -19.20 16.07
C LYS A 101 -8.37 -20.25 15.38
N GLN A 102 -8.88 -21.48 15.25
CA GLN A 102 -8.15 -22.58 14.62
C GLN A 102 -7.87 -22.31 13.14
N ASN A 103 -8.88 -21.87 12.37
CA ASN A 103 -8.71 -21.59 10.95
C ASN A 103 -7.74 -20.41 10.72
N LEU A 104 -7.85 -19.38 11.55
CA LEU A 104 -6.98 -18.20 11.46
C LEU A 104 -5.52 -18.56 11.76
N LEU A 105 -5.26 -19.28 12.86
CA LEU A 105 -3.91 -19.71 13.22
C LEU A 105 -3.29 -20.62 12.16
N HIS A 106 -4.08 -21.54 11.61
CA HIS A 106 -3.63 -22.40 10.52
C HIS A 106 -3.23 -21.59 9.28
N MET A 107 -4.05 -20.60 8.89
CA MET A 107 -3.77 -19.75 7.74
C MET A 107 -2.56 -18.84 7.97
N GLU A 108 -2.43 -18.24 9.16
CA GLU A 108 -1.27 -17.42 9.52
C GLU A 108 0.03 -18.23 9.46
N LEU A 109 0.01 -19.48 9.96
CA LEU A 109 1.17 -20.37 9.89
C LEU A 109 1.52 -20.72 8.44
N LEU A 110 0.53 -21.05 7.61
CA LEU A 110 0.74 -21.33 6.18
C LEU A 110 1.33 -20.12 5.44
N LEU A 111 0.85 -18.90 5.73
CA LEU A 111 1.41 -17.67 5.18
C LEU A 111 2.86 -17.50 5.61
N LEU A 112 3.16 -17.62 6.90
CA LEU A 112 4.52 -17.53 7.43
C LEU A 112 5.46 -18.55 6.77
N GLU A 113 5.04 -19.81 6.64
CA GLU A 113 5.81 -20.84 5.95
C GLU A 113 6.04 -20.50 4.46
N THR A 114 5.01 -19.99 3.78
CA THR A 114 5.09 -19.57 2.37
C THR A 114 6.14 -18.47 2.16
N PHE A 115 6.26 -17.55 3.11
CA PHE A 115 7.23 -16.45 3.10
C PHE A 115 8.53 -16.79 3.85
N GLN A 116 8.73 -18.04 4.26
CA GLN A 116 9.91 -18.48 5.01
C GLN A 116 10.17 -17.61 6.25
N TRP A 117 9.09 -17.20 6.91
CA TRP A 117 9.09 -16.32 8.08
C TRP A 117 9.69 -14.92 7.84
N ASN A 118 9.93 -14.54 6.59
CA ASN A 118 10.45 -13.23 6.23
C ASN A 118 9.32 -12.30 5.76
N LEU A 119 8.82 -11.49 6.68
CA LEU A 119 7.83 -10.44 6.40
C LEU A 119 8.46 -9.06 6.18
N CYS A 120 9.79 -8.95 6.21
CA CYS A 120 10.52 -7.71 5.93
C CYS A 120 10.48 -7.36 4.43
N LEU A 121 9.28 -7.04 3.94
CA LEU A 121 8.95 -6.80 2.56
C LEU A 121 8.57 -5.32 2.39
N PRO A 122 9.54 -4.43 2.10
CA PRO A 122 9.27 -3.01 2.00
C PRO A 122 8.25 -2.73 0.90
N THR A 123 7.33 -1.81 1.20
CA THR A 123 6.26 -1.34 0.31
C THR A 123 6.38 0.16 0.10
N ALA A 124 5.66 0.72 -0.86
CA ALA A 124 5.69 2.17 -1.13
C ALA A 124 5.37 3.02 0.12
N ALA A 125 4.47 2.53 0.98
CA ALA A 125 4.13 3.16 2.25
C ALA A 125 5.32 3.31 3.22
N HIS A 126 6.35 2.46 3.12
CA HIS A 126 7.54 2.58 3.96
C HIS A 126 8.46 3.73 3.55
N PHE A 127 8.41 4.12 2.27
CA PHE A 127 9.26 5.18 1.72
C PHE A 127 8.58 6.55 1.75
N ILE A 128 7.25 6.59 1.75
CA ILE A 128 6.50 7.82 1.48
C ILE A 128 6.79 8.94 2.49
N ASP A 129 6.87 8.61 3.79
CA ASP A 129 7.08 9.60 4.85
C ASP A 129 8.44 10.28 4.71
N TYR A 130 9.46 9.49 4.36
CA TYR A 130 10.79 10.01 4.11
C TYR A 130 10.81 10.97 2.91
N TYR A 131 10.11 10.62 1.83
CA TYR A 131 10.05 11.47 0.63
C TYR A 131 9.21 12.73 0.84
N LEU A 132 8.11 12.63 1.61
CA LEU A 132 7.26 13.76 1.97
C LEU A 132 8.02 14.83 2.77
N SER A 133 8.99 14.43 3.59
CA SER A 133 9.80 15.37 4.39
C SER A 133 10.53 16.44 3.56
N ILE A 134 10.85 16.14 2.30
CA ILE A 134 11.50 17.08 1.36
C ILE A 134 10.67 17.37 0.11
N ALA A 135 9.43 16.87 0.07
CA ALA A 135 8.58 16.97 -1.10
C ALA A 135 8.25 18.43 -1.44
N VAL A 136 8.06 19.30 -0.45
CA VAL A 136 7.71 20.71 -0.63
C VAL A 136 8.75 21.60 0.04
N HIS A 137 9.20 22.64 -0.66
CA HIS A 137 10.17 23.61 -0.16
C HIS A 137 9.66 25.05 -0.35
N GLU A 138 10.15 26.00 0.46
CA GLU A 138 9.75 27.42 0.40
C GLU A 138 10.01 28.07 -0.96
N THR A 139 11.01 27.57 -1.68
CA THR A 139 11.38 28.05 -3.02
C THR A 139 10.50 27.48 -4.14
N ASP A 140 9.61 26.54 -3.83
CA ASP A 140 8.68 26.02 -4.83
C ASP A 140 7.60 27.06 -5.15
N LEU A 141 7.17 27.10 -6.41
CA LEU A 141 6.08 27.96 -6.85
C LEU A 141 4.79 27.15 -6.97
N HIS A 142 3.66 27.75 -6.62
CA HIS A 142 2.31 27.22 -6.79
C HIS A 142 1.62 28.02 -7.91
N ASP A 143 1.21 27.36 -8.98
CA ASP A 143 0.68 28.03 -10.20
C ASP A 143 1.64 29.10 -10.75
N GLY A 144 2.96 28.90 -10.60
CA GLY A 144 3.99 29.85 -11.03
C GLY A 144 4.21 31.05 -10.10
N TRP A 145 3.47 31.15 -8.98
CA TRP A 145 3.61 32.20 -7.99
C TRP A 145 4.26 31.70 -6.70
N PRO A 146 4.92 32.57 -5.90
CA PRO A 146 5.41 32.21 -4.58
C PRO A 146 4.29 31.61 -3.73
N MET A 147 4.62 30.52 -3.04
CA MET A 147 3.65 29.80 -2.23
C MET A 147 3.17 30.64 -1.04
N VAL A 148 1.85 30.76 -0.88
CA VAL A 148 1.25 31.60 0.16
C VAL A 148 1.39 30.98 1.56
N CYS A 149 1.35 29.65 1.67
CA CYS A 149 1.44 28.95 2.95
C CYS A 149 2.07 27.57 2.79
N LEU A 150 3.33 27.43 3.22
CA LEU A 150 4.09 26.19 3.14
C LEU A 150 3.41 25.03 3.89
N GLU A 151 2.97 25.27 5.13
CA GLU A 151 2.39 24.23 5.98
C GLU A 151 1.07 23.69 5.42
N LYS A 152 0.25 24.57 4.83
CA LYS A 152 -0.98 24.16 4.14
C LYS A 152 -0.67 23.30 2.91
N THR A 153 0.35 23.67 2.13
CA THR A 153 0.77 22.89 0.97
C THR A 153 1.36 21.55 1.35
N LYS A 154 2.18 21.47 2.41
CA LYS A 154 2.67 20.19 2.97
C LYS A 154 1.52 19.28 3.41
N LEU A 155 0.49 19.85 4.05
CA LEU A 155 -0.69 19.08 4.45
C LEU A 155 -1.43 18.50 3.24
N TYR A 156 -1.65 19.29 2.18
CA TYR A 156 -2.26 18.75 0.96
C TYR A 156 -1.36 17.76 0.23
N MET A 157 -0.05 18.01 0.22
CA MET A 157 0.94 17.10 -0.35
C MET A 157 0.86 15.72 0.29
N ALA A 158 0.79 15.64 1.63
CA ALA A 158 0.61 14.39 2.34
C ALA A 158 -0.72 13.70 1.96
N LYS A 159 -1.84 14.45 1.92
CA LYS A 159 -3.15 13.90 1.53
C LYS A 159 -3.18 13.32 0.11
N TYR A 160 -2.57 14.02 -0.85
CA TYR A 160 -2.50 13.52 -2.22
C TYR A 160 -1.54 12.33 -2.35
N ALA A 161 -0.44 12.32 -1.59
CA ALA A 161 0.47 11.19 -1.57
C ALA A 161 -0.20 9.94 -1.00
N ASP A 162 -0.94 10.07 0.10
CA ASP A 162 -1.76 9.00 0.69
C ASP A 162 -2.81 8.51 -0.32
N TYR A 163 -3.49 9.43 -1.01
CA TYR A 163 -4.45 9.08 -2.05
C TYR A 163 -3.79 8.24 -3.17
N PHE A 164 -2.65 8.67 -3.69
CA PHE A 164 -1.96 7.92 -4.75
C PHE A 164 -1.36 6.60 -4.26
N LEU A 165 -1.00 6.49 -2.98
CA LEU A 165 -0.65 5.21 -2.37
C LEU A 165 -1.84 4.23 -2.41
N GLU A 166 -3.02 4.69 -2.03
CA GLU A 166 -4.24 3.86 -2.13
C GLU A 166 -4.57 3.49 -3.58
N VAL A 167 -4.40 4.42 -4.53
CA VAL A 167 -4.55 4.11 -5.97
C VAL A 167 -3.56 3.04 -6.41
N SER A 168 -2.29 3.13 -5.98
CA SER A 168 -1.27 2.14 -6.31
C SER A 168 -1.61 0.75 -5.79
N LEU A 169 -2.31 0.67 -4.65
CA LEU A 169 -2.76 -0.60 -4.10
C LEU A 169 -3.89 -1.24 -4.87
N GLN A 170 -4.62 -0.53 -5.72
CA GLN A 170 -5.78 -1.07 -6.45
C GLN A 170 -5.39 -1.85 -7.69
N ASP A 171 -4.20 -1.61 -8.23
CA ASP A 171 -3.71 -2.21 -9.46
C ASP A 171 -2.43 -3.02 -9.22
N HIS A 172 -2.54 -4.34 -9.38
CA HIS A 172 -1.43 -5.26 -9.17
C HIS A 172 -0.23 -5.02 -10.09
N ALA A 173 -0.39 -4.29 -11.20
CA ALA A 173 0.73 -3.95 -12.07
C ALA A 173 1.78 -3.05 -11.39
N PHE A 174 1.43 -2.35 -10.31
CA PHE A 174 2.40 -1.59 -9.52
C PHE A 174 3.45 -2.49 -8.84
N LEU A 175 3.18 -3.79 -8.70
CA LEU A 175 4.15 -4.78 -8.21
C LEU A 175 5.32 -5.03 -9.16
N ASN A 176 5.21 -4.60 -10.42
CA ASN A 176 6.31 -4.65 -11.39
C ASN A 176 7.32 -3.51 -11.21
N TYR A 177 7.01 -2.53 -10.36
CA TYR A 177 7.91 -1.42 -10.03
C TYR A 177 8.54 -1.62 -8.67
N ALA A 178 9.73 -1.05 -8.50
CA ALA A 178 10.36 -0.85 -7.20
C ALA A 178 9.42 -0.09 -6.25
N PRO A 179 9.24 -0.51 -4.98
CA PRO A 179 8.41 0.23 -4.03
C PRO A 179 8.86 1.67 -3.83
N SER A 180 10.17 1.95 -3.81
CA SER A 180 10.69 3.32 -3.78
C SER A 180 10.27 4.11 -5.01
N LEU A 181 10.23 3.49 -6.18
CA LEU A 181 9.78 4.15 -7.42
C LEU A 181 8.29 4.49 -7.34
N VAL A 182 7.45 3.56 -6.86
CA VAL A 182 6.01 3.81 -6.67
C VAL A 182 5.77 4.95 -5.68
N ALA A 183 6.46 4.96 -4.54
CA ALA A 183 6.37 6.05 -3.57
C ALA A 183 6.82 7.39 -4.15
N THR A 184 7.91 7.37 -4.94
CA THR A 184 8.43 8.54 -5.65
C THR A 184 7.41 9.07 -6.67
N ALA A 185 6.76 8.17 -7.41
CA ALA A 185 5.71 8.51 -8.36
C ALA A 185 4.48 9.10 -7.65
N CYS A 186 4.09 8.58 -6.48
CA CYS A 186 3.01 9.17 -5.67
C CYS A 186 3.32 10.63 -5.29
N VAL A 187 4.57 10.92 -4.90
CA VAL A 187 5.04 12.29 -4.62
C VAL A 187 5.02 13.14 -5.88
N ALA A 188 5.54 12.65 -7.00
CA ALA A 188 5.55 13.38 -8.26
C ALA A 188 4.12 13.70 -8.77
N SER A 189 3.21 12.72 -8.77
CA SER A 189 1.80 12.89 -9.11
C SER A 189 1.11 13.90 -8.20
N SER A 190 1.38 13.88 -6.89
CA SER A 190 0.87 14.87 -5.95
C SER A 190 1.34 16.29 -6.28
N ARG A 191 2.62 16.46 -6.64
CA ARG A 191 3.16 17.77 -7.07
C ARG A 191 2.54 18.25 -8.37
N ILE A 192 2.22 17.35 -9.30
CA ILE A 192 1.48 17.68 -10.54
C ILE A 192 0.08 18.20 -10.20
N ILE A 193 -0.67 17.47 -9.38
CA ILE A 193 -2.05 17.85 -9.00
C ILE A 193 -2.07 19.19 -8.24
N LEU A 194 -1.09 19.42 -7.37
CA LEU A 194 -0.91 20.67 -6.64
C LEU A 194 -0.26 21.79 -7.45
N ARG A 195 0.06 21.54 -8.72
CA ARG A 195 0.67 22.51 -9.65
C ARG A 195 1.93 23.16 -9.08
N LEU A 196 2.73 22.35 -8.40
CA LEU A 196 4.01 22.77 -7.83
C LEU A 196 5.08 22.76 -8.91
N SER A 197 5.86 23.84 -8.99
CA SER A 197 6.99 23.95 -9.90
C SER A 197 8.29 24.28 -9.15
N PRO A 198 9.43 23.69 -9.56
CA PRO A 198 9.54 22.67 -10.62
C PRO A 198 8.87 21.35 -10.20
N THR A 199 8.20 20.66 -11.14
CA THR A 199 7.45 19.43 -10.81
C THR A 199 8.37 18.36 -10.22
N TRP A 200 9.56 18.20 -10.80
CA TRP A 200 10.62 17.32 -10.30
C TRP A 200 11.88 18.11 -9.93
N PRO A 201 11.97 18.64 -8.70
CA PRO A 201 13.12 19.41 -8.24
C PRO A 201 14.37 18.54 -8.04
N THR A 202 15.55 19.13 -8.23
CA THR A 202 16.85 18.46 -8.07
C THR A 202 17.02 17.78 -6.71
N ARG A 203 16.45 18.35 -5.64
CA ARG A 203 16.48 17.74 -4.29
C ARG A 203 15.81 16.37 -4.24
N LEU A 204 14.68 16.19 -4.95
CA LEU A 204 13.98 14.91 -5.01
C LEU A 204 14.72 13.92 -5.91
N HIS A 205 15.32 14.41 -7.00
CA HIS A 205 16.21 13.61 -7.83
C HIS A 205 17.42 13.09 -7.04
N HIS A 206 18.11 13.94 -6.26
CA HIS A 206 19.26 13.54 -5.45
C HIS A 206 18.90 12.56 -4.34
N LEU A 207 17.74 12.74 -3.69
CA LEU A 207 17.30 11.86 -2.61
C LEU A 207 16.88 10.47 -3.11
N THR A 208 16.17 10.42 -4.24
CA THR A 208 15.57 9.17 -4.76
C THR A 208 16.42 8.48 -5.81
N ALA A 209 17.40 9.19 -6.39
CA ALA A 209 18.19 8.79 -7.56
C ALA A 209 17.39 8.52 -8.85
N TYR A 210 16.08 8.82 -8.89
CA TYR A 210 15.25 8.65 -10.08
C TYR A 210 15.19 9.93 -10.92
N SER A 211 15.41 9.79 -12.23
CA SER A 211 15.12 10.85 -13.21
C SER A 211 13.64 10.81 -13.59
N TRP A 212 13.15 11.89 -14.22
CA TRP A 212 11.78 11.98 -14.69
C TRP A 212 11.40 10.86 -15.65
N ASP A 213 12.30 10.50 -16.58
CA ASP A 213 12.03 9.48 -17.60
C ASP A 213 11.76 8.10 -17.00
N PHE A 214 12.40 7.77 -15.87
CA PHE A 214 12.12 6.53 -15.13
C PHE A 214 10.79 6.57 -14.36
N LEU A 215 10.36 7.76 -13.94
CA LEU A 215 9.12 7.95 -13.17
C LEU A 215 7.88 8.05 -14.06
N ALA A 216 8.02 8.64 -15.25
CA ALA A 216 6.92 8.98 -16.14
C ALA A 216 5.94 7.81 -16.38
N PRO A 217 6.38 6.56 -16.68
CA PRO A 217 5.44 5.45 -16.89
C PRO A 217 4.60 5.12 -15.65
N CYS A 218 5.20 5.20 -14.46
CA CYS A 218 4.50 4.95 -13.21
C CYS A 218 3.55 6.10 -12.84
N ILE A 219 3.96 7.35 -13.12
CA ILE A 219 3.14 8.55 -12.92
C ILE A 219 1.91 8.51 -13.83
N GLU A 220 2.10 8.23 -15.12
CA GLU A 220 1.02 8.12 -16.09
C GLU A 220 -0.01 7.07 -15.64
N ARG A 221 0.46 5.92 -15.15
CA ARG A 221 -0.43 4.88 -14.62
C ARG A 221 -1.21 5.33 -13.37
N LEU A 222 -0.62 6.16 -12.50
CA LEU A 222 -1.29 6.69 -11.32
C LEU A 222 -2.36 7.76 -11.65
N LEU A 223 -2.22 8.43 -12.80
CA LEU A 223 -3.09 9.56 -13.20
C LEU A 223 -4.21 9.18 -14.17
N MET A 224 -4.18 7.96 -14.74
CA MET A 224 -5.25 7.39 -15.57
C MET A 224 -6.43 6.89 -14.73
#